data_AF-A0A927VHA2-F1
#
_entry.id   AF-A0A927VHA2-F1
#
_cell.length_a   1.000
_cell.length_b   1.000
_cell.length_c   1.000
_cell.angle_alpha   90.00
_cell.angle_beta   90.00
_cell.angle_gamma   90.00
#
_symmetry.space_group_name_H-M   'P 1'
#
loop_
_entity.id
_entity.type
_entity.pdbx_description
1 polymer ?
#
loop_
_entity_poly.entity_id
_entity_poly.type
_entity_poly.pdbx_seq_one_letter_code
_entity_poly.pdbx_strand_id
1 'polypeptide(L)'
;MINISVNSLGLETIQGDEKYVERIKDMPITKDDFIDLKPAARYVGVTEQFKDVIKTFHVPEGETPAGFRRELVLEKDGVLKVDLVRDISYDKNGILRPTNVLFSADSANPYEVAPISPLLSNLTCNPGIVYDLFINNPKANVGGLYKNRDEVMEEIGKILGPGCDISVELNNPFEEDFNKILEEAEKFKEMFSKYRVVIKVPHTGAVTPGNVGQLMSGNKKLDKRYDQIDTENALRGHNLALKLQEHGYRVNFTLMFEPFQTLLAMQSRPYFINTFLRHRLVQSQNIQNYLNMYECTKDEKILEQLKDYFISCDYYTEADKNMALSEVLKFGKDIVKYRHFNDEQGSDGLDGMRHNLRVLRNSNLKDTRLIVCSMEGPYNYPDIDKLLAEPEFQDMNHKVVITAEPNYLARFTSTNQVISYQRRFMNAAKGQK
;
A
#
# COMPACT_ATOMS: atom_id res chain seq x y z
N MET A 1 -13.37 -30.16 -20.08
CA MET A 1 -13.79 -29.12 -19.12
C MET A 1 -15.08 -28.53 -19.66
N ILE A 2 -16.18 -28.53 -18.89
CA ILE A 2 -17.46 -27.95 -19.33
C ILE A 2 -17.43 -26.47 -18.93
N ASN A 3 -17.60 -25.56 -19.89
CA ASN A 3 -17.70 -24.13 -19.59
C ASN A 3 -19.16 -23.81 -19.28
N ILE A 4 -19.41 -23.27 -18.09
CA ILE A 4 -20.74 -22.86 -17.63
C ILE A 4 -20.66 -21.37 -17.30
N SER A 5 -21.64 -20.60 -17.74
CA SER A 5 -21.77 -19.18 -17.40
C SER A 5 -23.14 -18.87 -16.83
N VAL A 6 -23.33 -17.64 -16.35
CA VAL A 6 -24.66 -17.13 -15.93
C VAL A 6 -25.71 -17.36 -17.02
N ASN A 7 -25.36 -17.16 -18.29
CA ASN A 7 -26.27 -17.40 -19.41
C ASN A 7 -26.72 -18.88 -19.54
N SER A 8 -25.90 -19.83 -19.09
CA SER A 8 -26.25 -21.26 -19.10
C SER A 8 -27.44 -21.59 -18.19
N LEU A 9 -27.74 -20.75 -17.20
CA LEU A 9 -28.88 -20.95 -16.31
C LEU A 9 -30.23 -20.72 -17.02
N GLY A 10 -30.25 -19.98 -18.14
CA GLY A 10 -31.47 -19.73 -18.91
C GLY A 10 -32.54 -18.96 -18.14
N LEU A 11 -32.11 -18.01 -17.30
CA LEU A 11 -32.98 -17.19 -16.45
C LEU A 11 -33.60 -16.05 -17.26
N GLU A 12 -34.80 -15.63 -16.85
CA GLU A 12 -35.45 -14.44 -17.42
C GLU A 12 -34.81 -13.16 -16.88
N THR A 13 -34.49 -12.20 -17.74
CA THR A 13 -33.92 -10.93 -17.27
C THR A 13 -34.98 -10.09 -16.56
N ILE A 14 -34.62 -9.48 -15.41
CA ILE A 14 -35.46 -8.47 -14.75
C ILE A 14 -35.68 -7.29 -15.71
N GLN A 15 -36.93 -6.85 -15.82
CA GLN A 15 -37.31 -5.72 -16.66
C GLN A 15 -36.52 -4.46 -16.27
N GLY A 16 -35.87 -3.81 -17.25
CA GLY A 16 -35.04 -2.62 -17.07
C GLY A 16 -33.56 -2.90 -16.81
N ASP A 17 -33.19 -4.16 -16.54
CA ASP A 17 -31.80 -4.58 -16.32
C ASP A 17 -31.13 -5.15 -17.59
N GLU A 18 -31.82 -5.17 -18.74
CA GLU A 18 -31.39 -5.91 -19.95
C GLU A 18 -29.98 -5.52 -20.41
N LYS A 19 -29.68 -4.21 -20.42
CA LYS A 19 -28.37 -3.68 -20.82
C LYS A 19 -27.27 -3.98 -19.81
N TYR A 20 -27.61 -4.17 -18.54
CA TYR A 20 -26.63 -4.51 -17.50
C TYR A 20 -26.35 -6.01 -17.49
N VAL A 21 -27.40 -6.84 -17.64
CA VAL A 21 -27.25 -8.29 -17.73
C VAL A 21 -26.40 -8.69 -18.93
N GLU A 22 -26.49 -7.98 -20.07
CA GLU A 22 -25.61 -8.23 -21.23
C GLU A 22 -24.11 -8.20 -20.87
N ARG A 23 -23.70 -7.37 -19.91
CA ARG A 23 -22.29 -7.23 -19.47
C ARG A 23 -21.78 -8.43 -18.65
N ILE A 24 -22.67 -9.32 -18.20
CA ILE A 24 -22.34 -10.41 -17.28
C ILE A 24 -22.81 -11.80 -17.75
N LYS A 25 -23.43 -11.91 -18.94
CA LYS A 25 -23.88 -13.20 -19.49
C LYS A 25 -22.73 -14.21 -19.66
N ASP A 26 -21.54 -13.69 -19.94
CA ASP A 26 -20.30 -14.45 -20.10
C ASP A 26 -19.63 -14.83 -18.77
N MET A 27 -20.10 -14.28 -17.64
CA MET A 27 -19.51 -14.53 -16.33
C MET A 27 -19.49 -16.04 -16.04
N PRO A 28 -18.30 -16.64 -15.86
CA PRO A 28 -18.19 -18.05 -15.56
C PRO A 28 -18.76 -18.33 -14.17
N ILE A 29 -19.42 -19.48 -14.03
CA ILE A 29 -19.90 -19.99 -12.75
C ILE A 29 -19.39 -21.42 -12.55
N THR A 30 -19.24 -21.85 -11.30
CA THR A 30 -18.80 -23.22 -11.02
C THR A 30 -19.91 -24.23 -11.34
N LYS A 31 -19.53 -25.50 -11.41
CA LYS A 31 -20.52 -26.60 -11.56
C LYS A 31 -21.47 -26.65 -10.36
N ASP A 32 -20.95 -26.40 -9.17
CA ASP A 32 -21.73 -26.41 -7.93
C ASP A 32 -22.71 -25.23 -7.93
N ASP A 33 -22.26 -24.02 -8.29
CA ASP A 33 -23.15 -22.87 -8.49
C ASP A 33 -24.27 -23.18 -9.48
N PHE A 34 -23.96 -23.84 -10.61
CA PHE A 34 -24.97 -24.20 -11.58
C PHE A 34 -26.01 -25.18 -11.02
N ILE A 35 -25.58 -26.21 -10.31
CA ILE A 35 -26.47 -27.22 -9.70
C ILE A 35 -27.37 -26.57 -8.66
N ASP A 36 -26.83 -25.69 -7.83
CA ASP A 36 -27.56 -25.03 -6.75
C ASP A 36 -28.52 -23.96 -7.28
N LEU A 37 -28.10 -23.18 -8.28
CA LEU A 37 -28.88 -22.07 -8.82
C LEU A 37 -29.94 -22.51 -9.81
N LYS A 38 -29.72 -23.58 -10.59
CA LYS A 38 -30.68 -24.00 -11.63
C LYS A 38 -32.11 -24.26 -11.11
N PRO A 39 -32.33 -24.90 -9.95
CA PRO A 39 -33.68 -25.07 -9.39
C PRO A 39 -34.17 -23.85 -8.58
N ALA A 40 -33.27 -22.99 -8.11
CA ALA A 40 -33.58 -21.91 -7.17
C ALA A 40 -33.84 -20.56 -7.86
N ALA A 41 -33.08 -20.25 -8.92
CA ALA A 41 -33.16 -18.99 -9.64
C ALA A 41 -34.17 -19.07 -10.80
N ARG A 42 -34.94 -18.00 -10.96
CA ARG A 42 -35.93 -17.78 -12.03
C ARG A 42 -35.57 -16.56 -12.86
N TYR A 43 -35.07 -15.53 -12.18
CA TYR A 43 -34.75 -14.24 -12.78
C TYR A 43 -33.28 -13.89 -12.61
N VAL A 44 -32.73 -13.12 -13.55
CA VAL A 44 -31.38 -12.55 -13.48
C VAL A 44 -31.40 -11.03 -13.60
N GLY A 45 -30.63 -10.35 -12.77
CA GLY A 45 -30.46 -8.89 -12.81
C GLY A 45 -29.10 -8.47 -12.26
N VAL A 46 -28.98 -7.18 -11.93
CA VAL A 46 -27.79 -6.64 -11.27
C VAL A 46 -28.16 -5.84 -10.03
N THR A 47 -27.21 -5.65 -9.11
CA THR A 47 -27.43 -4.82 -7.92
C THR A 47 -27.46 -3.33 -8.26
N GLU A 48 -27.94 -2.50 -7.33
CA GLU A 48 -27.83 -1.04 -7.46
C GLU A 48 -26.37 -0.56 -7.42
N GLN A 49 -25.50 -1.24 -6.65
CA GLN A 49 -24.06 -0.96 -6.65
C GLN A 49 -23.44 -1.24 -8.03
N PHE A 50 -23.85 -2.31 -8.71
CA PHE A 50 -23.42 -2.57 -10.09
C PHE A 50 -23.74 -1.36 -10.99
N LYS A 51 -24.98 -0.87 -10.96
CA LYS A 51 -25.43 0.27 -11.75
C LYS A 51 -24.65 1.55 -11.40
N ASP A 52 -24.45 1.81 -10.11
CA ASP A 52 -23.67 2.95 -9.60
C ASP A 52 -22.21 2.91 -10.09
N VAL A 53 -21.57 1.74 -10.06
CA VAL A 53 -20.19 1.53 -10.55
C VAL A 53 -20.11 1.78 -12.05
N ILE A 54 -21.02 1.22 -12.85
CA ILE A 54 -21.06 1.44 -14.31
C ILE A 54 -21.22 2.94 -14.64
N LYS A 55 -22.11 3.63 -13.92
CA LYS A 55 -22.33 5.07 -14.08
C LYS A 55 -21.10 5.89 -13.67
N THR A 56 -20.53 5.60 -12.50
CA THR A 56 -19.39 6.35 -11.92
C THR A 56 -18.19 6.35 -12.85
N PHE A 57 -17.88 5.20 -13.46
CA PHE A 57 -16.70 5.04 -14.31
C PHE A 57 -16.98 5.14 -15.81
N HIS A 58 -18.20 5.50 -16.22
CA HIS A 58 -18.59 5.67 -17.62
C HIS A 58 -18.19 4.45 -18.49
N VAL A 59 -18.48 3.25 -17.99
CA VAL A 59 -17.92 2.00 -18.54
C VAL A 59 -18.49 1.70 -19.93
N PRO A 60 -17.63 1.39 -20.94
CA PRO A 60 -18.06 1.05 -22.29
C PRO A 60 -19.12 -0.07 -22.31
N GLU A 61 -20.04 -0.03 -23.27
CA GLU A 61 -21.08 -1.05 -23.41
C GLU A 61 -20.48 -2.46 -23.55
N GLY A 62 -21.11 -3.44 -22.91
CA GLY A 62 -20.63 -4.84 -22.88
C GLY A 62 -19.49 -5.13 -21.90
N GLU A 63 -18.88 -4.13 -21.26
CA GLU A 63 -17.76 -4.34 -20.32
C GLU A 63 -18.15 -4.15 -18.84
N THR A 64 -17.32 -4.66 -17.91
CA THR A 64 -17.31 -4.22 -16.50
C THR A 64 -15.92 -3.63 -16.16
N PRO A 65 -15.84 -2.62 -15.28
CA PRO A 65 -14.59 -1.89 -15.07
C PRO A 65 -13.54 -2.75 -14.35
N ALA A 66 -12.27 -2.39 -14.53
CA ALA A 66 -11.18 -2.96 -13.74
C ALA A 66 -11.32 -2.60 -12.25
N GLY A 67 -10.74 -3.44 -11.40
CA GLY A 67 -10.72 -3.28 -9.95
C GLY A 67 -12.03 -3.67 -9.27
N PHE A 68 -12.86 -4.48 -9.93
CA PHE A 68 -14.09 -5.03 -9.36
C PHE A 68 -14.21 -6.51 -9.71
N ARG A 69 -14.50 -7.34 -8.70
CA ARG A 69 -14.89 -8.74 -8.91
C ARG A 69 -16.40 -8.83 -9.08
N ARG A 70 -16.84 -9.78 -9.91
CA ARG A 70 -18.26 -10.09 -10.10
C ARG A 70 -18.68 -11.10 -9.04
N GLU A 71 -19.70 -10.79 -8.26
CA GLU A 71 -20.22 -11.68 -7.21
C GLU A 71 -21.69 -12.03 -7.45
N LEU A 72 -22.04 -13.30 -7.25
CA LEU A 72 -23.42 -13.77 -7.34
C LEU A 72 -24.14 -13.53 -6.00
N VAL A 73 -25.31 -12.92 -6.07
CA VAL A 73 -26.19 -12.65 -4.91
C VAL A 73 -27.56 -13.24 -5.22
N LEU A 74 -27.93 -14.32 -4.54
CA LEU A 74 -29.28 -14.87 -4.63
C LEU A 74 -30.18 -14.15 -3.62
N GLU A 75 -31.15 -13.39 -4.13
CA GLU A 75 -32.18 -12.74 -3.34
C GLU A 75 -33.42 -13.65 -3.19
N LYS A 76 -34.42 -13.16 -2.44
CA LYS A 76 -35.72 -13.83 -2.31
C LYS A 76 -36.41 -13.97 -3.68
N ASP A 77 -37.43 -14.83 -3.72
CA ASP A 77 -38.27 -15.04 -4.90
C ASP A 77 -37.54 -15.55 -6.16
N GLY A 78 -36.33 -16.11 -5.97
CA GLY A 78 -35.55 -16.71 -7.04
C GLY A 78 -34.85 -15.68 -7.94
N VAL A 79 -34.52 -14.50 -7.42
CA VAL A 79 -33.83 -13.47 -8.18
C VAL A 79 -32.31 -13.58 -7.97
N LEU A 80 -31.58 -13.96 -9.01
CA LEU A 80 -30.12 -13.98 -9.01
C LEU A 80 -29.58 -12.63 -9.51
N LYS A 81 -28.84 -11.90 -8.69
CA LYS A 81 -28.18 -10.66 -9.09
C LYS A 81 -26.67 -10.85 -9.19
N VAL A 82 -26.06 -10.10 -10.10
CA VAL A 82 -24.60 -9.91 -10.13
C VAL A 82 -24.25 -8.56 -9.53
N ASP A 83 -23.30 -8.54 -8.60
CA ASP A 83 -22.72 -7.34 -8.02
C ASP A 83 -21.31 -7.06 -8.55
N LEU A 84 -20.86 -5.80 -8.48
CA LEU A 84 -19.48 -5.41 -8.67
C LEU A 84 -18.88 -5.00 -7.33
N VAL A 85 -18.11 -5.91 -6.73
CA VAL A 85 -17.47 -5.71 -5.42
C VAL A 85 -16.04 -5.21 -5.64
N ARG A 86 -15.66 -4.13 -4.95
CA ARG A 86 -14.32 -3.53 -5.08
C ARG A 86 -13.23 -4.55 -4.76
N ASP A 87 -12.36 -4.83 -5.73
CA ASP A 87 -11.20 -5.71 -5.54
C ASP A 87 -10.13 -5.38 -6.61
N ILE A 88 -9.04 -4.75 -6.18
CA ILE A 88 -7.94 -4.33 -7.05
C ILE A 88 -7.12 -5.49 -7.65
N SER A 89 -7.38 -6.73 -7.23
CA SER A 89 -6.82 -7.93 -7.88
C SER A 89 -7.44 -8.22 -9.25
N TYR A 90 -8.53 -7.57 -9.62
CA TYR A 90 -9.23 -7.81 -10.87
C TYR A 90 -8.95 -6.69 -11.89
N ASP A 91 -8.74 -7.09 -13.14
CA ASP A 91 -8.80 -6.24 -14.31
C ASP A 91 -10.24 -6.17 -14.84
N LYS A 92 -10.44 -5.55 -15.99
CA LYS A 92 -11.76 -5.43 -16.63
C LYS A 92 -12.41 -6.80 -16.82
N ASN A 93 -13.74 -6.77 -16.88
CA ASN A 93 -14.57 -7.96 -17.11
C ASN A 93 -14.46 -9.05 -16.03
N GLY A 94 -14.02 -8.68 -14.81
CA GLY A 94 -13.90 -9.63 -13.70
C GLY A 94 -12.79 -10.66 -13.91
N ILE A 95 -11.77 -10.32 -14.72
CA ILE A 95 -10.61 -11.17 -14.97
C ILE A 95 -9.57 -10.89 -13.88
N LEU A 96 -8.99 -11.91 -13.28
CA LEU A 96 -7.87 -11.72 -12.35
C LEU A 96 -6.65 -11.11 -13.08
N ARG A 97 -5.96 -10.20 -12.40
CA ARG A 97 -4.67 -9.71 -12.88
C ARG A 97 -3.68 -10.87 -13.03
N PRO A 98 -2.66 -10.76 -13.89
CA PRO A 98 -1.76 -11.88 -14.21
C PRO A 98 -0.98 -12.45 -13.02
N THR A 99 -0.81 -11.67 -11.94
CA THR A 99 -0.06 -12.05 -10.75
C THR A 99 -0.88 -11.81 -9.49
N ASN A 100 -0.66 -12.65 -8.47
CA ASN A 100 -1.25 -12.44 -7.15
C ASN A 100 -0.63 -11.24 -6.41
N VAL A 101 0.64 -10.94 -6.68
CA VAL A 101 1.32 -9.75 -6.18
C VAL A 101 0.87 -8.54 -7.00
N LEU A 102 0.53 -7.47 -6.30
CA LEU A 102 0.05 -6.22 -6.86
C LEU A 102 1.14 -5.14 -6.83
N PHE A 103 1.07 -4.18 -7.75
CA PHE A 103 2.05 -3.10 -7.85
C PHE A 103 1.43 -1.73 -7.64
N SER A 104 2.19 -0.87 -6.99
CA SER A 104 1.82 0.48 -6.63
C SER A 104 2.92 1.48 -6.99
N ALA A 105 2.54 2.64 -7.48
CA ALA A 105 3.47 3.76 -7.59
C ALA A 105 3.48 4.55 -6.28
N ASP A 106 4.67 4.88 -5.78
CA ASP A 106 4.88 5.84 -4.69
C ASP A 106 5.27 7.19 -5.31
N SER A 107 4.28 7.93 -5.80
CA SER A 107 4.51 9.14 -6.59
C SER A 107 3.30 10.08 -6.61
N ALA A 108 3.57 11.36 -6.84
CA ALA A 108 2.58 12.37 -7.18
C ALA A 108 2.91 13.05 -8.52
N ASN A 109 3.80 12.47 -9.33
CA ASN A 109 4.23 13.01 -10.60
C ASN A 109 3.42 12.38 -11.76
N PRO A 110 2.46 13.11 -12.37
CA PRO A 110 1.64 12.57 -13.46
C PRO A 110 2.47 12.08 -14.65
N TYR A 111 3.62 12.70 -14.94
CA TYR A 111 4.49 12.34 -16.06
C TYR A 111 5.17 10.97 -15.86
N GLU A 112 5.48 10.60 -14.62
CA GLU A 112 6.06 9.30 -14.29
C GLU A 112 5.01 8.21 -14.09
N VAL A 113 3.82 8.59 -13.63
CA VAL A 113 2.71 7.65 -13.39
C VAL A 113 2.07 7.21 -14.70
N ALA A 114 1.91 8.10 -15.69
CA ALA A 114 1.23 7.77 -16.94
C ALA A 114 1.84 6.58 -17.71
N PRO A 115 3.17 6.45 -17.89
CA PRO A 115 3.75 5.31 -18.62
C PRO A 115 3.58 3.95 -17.93
N ILE A 116 3.46 3.93 -16.60
CA ILE A 116 3.36 2.71 -15.81
C ILE A 116 1.92 2.37 -15.41
N SER A 117 0.96 3.30 -15.58
CA SER A 117 -0.41 3.16 -15.07
C SER A 117 -1.14 1.86 -15.44
N PRO A 118 -0.97 1.27 -16.64
CA PRO A 118 -1.64 0.00 -16.97
C PRO A 118 -1.18 -1.18 -16.09
N LEU A 119 0.00 -1.09 -15.49
CA LEU A 119 0.58 -2.12 -14.63
C LEU A 119 0.23 -1.93 -13.15
N LEU A 120 -0.39 -0.81 -12.79
CA LEU A 120 -0.66 -0.46 -11.40
C LEU A 120 -2.07 -0.90 -10.97
N SER A 121 -2.18 -1.26 -9.70
CA SER A 121 -3.43 -1.51 -9.00
C SER A 121 -3.64 -0.61 -7.79
N ASN A 122 -2.59 0.12 -7.40
CA ASN A 122 -2.63 1.10 -6.33
C ASN A 122 -1.68 2.27 -6.63
N LEU A 123 -1.89 3.41 -5.99
CA LEU A 123 -0.92 4.49 -5.87
C LEU A 123 -0.89 4.95 -4.41
N THR A 124 0.31 5.21 -3.90
CA THR A 124 0.53 5.86 -2.61
C THR A 124 1.15 7.22 -2.82
N CYS A 125 0.69 8.23 -2.09
CA CYS A 125 1.38 9.50 -1.97
C CYS A 125 1.30 10.02 -0.53
N ASN A 126 2.22 10.94 -0.20
CA ASN A 126 2.29 11.62 1.08
C ASN A 126 2.64 13.11 0.86
N PRO A 127 2.50 13.98 1.87
CA PRO A 127 2.78 15.40 1.71
C PRO A 127 4.17 15.70 1.14
N GLY A 128 5.21 14.99 1.57
CA GLY A 128 6.57 15.16 1.03
C GLY A 128 6.66 14.83 -0.47
N ILE A 129 6.01 13.74 -0.91
CA ILE A 129 5.96 13.38 -2.34
C ILE A 129 5.19 14.44 -3.15
N VAL A 130 4.05 14.90 -2.64
CA VAL A 130 3.20 15.88 -3.33
C VAL A 130 3.87 17.24 -3.42
N TYR A 131 4.30 17.78 -2.28
CA TYR A 131 4.80 19.15 -2.21
C TYR A 131 6.28 19.24 -2.57
N ASP A 132 7.15 18.43 -1.96
CA ASP A 132 8.60 18.60 -2.10
C ASP A 132 9.13 17.96 -3.38
N LEU A 133 8.71 16.72 -3.67
CA LEU A 133 9.23 15.98 -4.83
C LEU A 133 8.58 16.41 -6.16
N PHE A 134 7.34 16.91 -6.12
CA PHE A 134 6.60 17.29 -7.32
C PHE A 134 6.28 18.79 -7.41
N ILE A 135 5.28 19.31 -6.67
CA ILE A 135 4.73 20.66 -6.88
C ILE A 135 5.81 21.74 -6.81
N ASN A 136 6.65 21.70 -5.77
CA ASN A 136 7.71 22.68 -5.54
C ASN A 136 9.02 22.34 -6.27
N ASN A 137 9.06 21.24 -7.04
CA ASN A 137 10.22 20.84 -7.82
C ASN A 137 10.04 21.25 -9.28
N PRO A 138 10.69 22.34 -9.75
CA PRO A 138 10.52 22.85 -11.11
C PRO A 138 11.04 21.90 -12.19
N LYS A 139 11.86 20.90 -11.84
CA LYS A 139 12.30 19.86 -12.77
C LYS A 139 11.22 18.79 -12.98
N ALA A 140 10.44 18.50 -11.95
CA ALA A 140 9.37 17.50 -12.01
C ALA A 140 8.05 18.12 -12.50
N ASN A 141 7.66 19.27 -11.96
CA ASN A 141 6.49 20.03 -12.39
C ASN A 141 6.86 20.93 -13.60
N VAL A 142 6.95 20.32 -14.78
CA VAL A 142 7.42 20.95 -16.02
C VAL A 142 6.59 22.20 -16.35
N GLY A 143 7.25 23.35 -16.41
CA GLY A 143 6.60 24.64 -16.68
C GLY A 143 5.70 25.15 -15.55
N GLY A 144 5.75 24.51 -14.37
CA GLY A 144 4.86 24.81 -13.24
C GLY A 144 3.39 24.60 -13.59
N LEU A 145 3.07 23.59 -14.40
CA LEU A 145 1.71 23.33 -14.89
C LEU A 145 0.71 23.16 -13.74
N TYR A 146 1.09 22.40 -12.70
CA TYR A 146 0.23 22.14 -11.54
C TYR A 146 0.53 23.12 -10.41
N LYS A 147 -0.49 23.70 -9.79
CA LYS A 147 -0.36 24.76 -8.78
C LYS A 147 -0.62 24.29 -7.36
N ASN A 148 -1.41 23.24 -7.20
CA ASN A 148 -1.86 22.77 -5.89
C ASN A 148 -2.09 21.25 -5.90
N ARG A 149 -2.27 20.68 -4.71
CA ARG A 149 -2.49 19.24 -4.51
C ARG A 149 -3.72 18.72 -5.27
N ASP A 150 -4.78 19.52 -5.37
CA ASP A 150 -6.02 19.10 -6.02
C ASP A 150 -5.81 18.85 -7.51
N GLU A 151 -5.19 19.80 -8.23
CA GLU A 151 -4.89 19.66 -9.65
C GLU A 151 -4.03 18.42 -9.95
N VAL A 152 -3.05 18.14 -9.08
CA VAL A 152 -2.21 16.94 -9.21
C VAL A 152 -3.03 15.68 -8.98
N MET A 153 -3.84 15.65 -7.91
CA MET A 153 -4.64 14.49 -7.55
C MET A 153 -5.71 14.21 -8.61
N GLU A 154 -6.40 15.21 -9.13
CA GLU A 154 -7.36 15.05 -10.23
C GLU A 154 -6.72 14.43 -11.47
N GLU A 155 -5.52 14.89 -11.85
CA GLU A 155 -4.81 14.35 -13.02
C GLU A 155 -4.36 12.91 -12.79
N ILE A 156 -3.83 12.60 -11.62
CA ILE A 156 -3.50 11.22 -11.22
C ILE A 156 -4.74 10.33 -11.25
N GLY A 157 -5.88 10.84 -10.77
CA GLY A 157 -7.18 10.17 -10.82
C GLY A 157 -7.58 9.78 -12.24
N LYS A 158 -7.42 10.70 -13.20
CA LYS A 158 -7.70 10.48 -14.63
C LYS A 158 -6.76 9.43 -15.24
N ILE A 159 -5.46 9.53 -14.97
CA ILE A 159 -4.43 8.64 -15.54
C ILE A 159 -4.64 7.18 -15.13
N LEU A 160 -4.98 6.94 -13.86
CA LEU A 160 -4.99 5.59 -13.26
C LEU A 160 -6.26 4.77 -13.55
N GLY A 161 -7.38 5.42 -13.92
CA GLY A 161 -8.64 4.73 -14.22
C GLY A 161 -9.24 3.91 -13.05
N PRO A 162 -10.34 3.16 -13.27
CA PRO A 162 -11.09 2.49 -12.21
C PRO A 162 -10.33 1.39 -11.47
N GLY A 163 -9.35 0.77 -12.12
CA GLY A 163 -8.63 -0.41 -11.61
C GLY A 163 -7.64 -0.15 -10.48
N CYS A 164 -7.51 1.10 -10.04
CA CYS A 164 -6.45 1.53 -9.12
C CYS A 164 -7.02 2.26 -7.91
N ASP A 165 -6.66 1.80 -6.70
CA ASP A 165 -6.91 2.52 -5.44
C ASP A 165 -5.87 3.64 -5.26
N ILE A 166 -6.28 4.77 -4.68
CA ILE A 166 -5.39 5.92 -4.46
C ILE A 166 -5.35 6.21 -2.96
N SER A 167 -4.21 5.91 -2.36
CA SER A 167 -3.89 6.21 -0.96
C SER A 167 -3.30 7.60 -0.84
N VAL A 168 -4.09 8.56 -0.34
CA VAL A 168 -3.65 9.94 -0.10
C VAL A 168 -3.58 10.21 1.40
N GLU A 169 -2.42 10.67 1.86
CA GLU A 169 -2.18 10.95 3.28
C GLU A 169 -2.73 12.32 3.68
N LEU A 170 -3.33 12.36 4.87
CA LEU A 170 -3.83 13.60 5.46
C LEU A 170 -2.70 14.63 5.58
N ASN A 171 -3.02 15.90 5.32
CA ASN A 171 -2.04 16.97 5.49
C ASN A 171 -1.64 17.16 6.95
N ASN A 172 -2.61 17.07 7.86
CA ASN A 172 -2.38 17.22 9.29
C ASN A 172 -3.14 16.14 10.08
N PRO A 173 -2.51 14.98 10.36
CA PRO A 173 -3.12 13.95 11.22
C PRO A 173 -3.25 14.39 12.70
N PHE A 174 -2.67 15.55 13.06
CA PHE A 174 -2.75 16.13 14.40
C PHE A 174 -3.83 17.21 14.52
N GLU A 175 -4.63 17.47 13.47
CA GLU A 175 -5.80 18.36 13.55
C GLU A 175 -6.81 17.83 14.57
N GLU A 176 -7.19 18.66 15.54
CA GLU A 176 -8.06 18.28 16.66
C GLU A 176 -9.54 18.31 16.27
N ASP A 177 -9.92 19.18 15.35
CA ASP A 177 -11.26 19.20 14.80
C ASP A 177 -11.42 18.11 13.73
N PHE A 178 -12.04 17.00 14.12
CA PHE A 178 -12.29 15.88 13.23
C PHE A 178 -13.13 16.25 11.99
N ASN A 179 -13.97 17.30 12.07
CA ASN A 179 -14.76 17.73 10.91
C ASN A 179 -13.87 18.24 9.79
N LYS A 180 -12.77 18.94 10.08
CA LYS A 180 -11.80 19.37 9.05
C LYS A 180 -11.09 18.20 8.39
N ILE A 181 -10.83 17.13 9.14
CA ILE A 181 -10.28 15.89 8.58
C ILE A 181 -11.31 15.23 7.65
N LEU A 182 -12.59 15.20 8.04
CA LEU A 182 -13.66 14.71 7.17
C LEU A 182 -13.84 15.56 5.92
N GLU A 183 -13.77 16.89 6.02
CA GLU A 183 -13.81 17.80 4.88
C GLU A 183 -12.67 17.50 3.89
N GLU A 184 -11.44 17.30 4.38
CA GLU A 184 -10.30 16.87 3.56
C GLU A 184 -10.58 15.51 2.89
N ALA A 185 -11.12 14.54 3.64
CA ALA A 185 -11.41 13.20 3.13
C ALA A 185 -12.57 13.16 2.11
N GLU A 186 -13.64 13.93 2.31
CA GLU A 186 -14.76 14.05 1.37
C GLU A 186 -14.30 14.68 0.06
N LYS A 187 -13.41 15.68 0.11
CA LYS A 187 -12.83 16.26 -1.10
C LYS A 187 -12.12 15.22 -1.98
N PHE A 188 -11.34 14.31 -1.38
CA PHE A 188 -10.73 13.20 -2.15
C PHE A 188 -11.75 12.18 -2.63
N LYS A 189 -12.81 11.94 -1.85
CA LYS A 189 -13.89 11.05 -2.26
C LYS A 189 -14.67 11.61 -3.45
N GLU A 190 -14.86 12.92 -3.55
CA GLU A 190 -15.42 13.58 -4.73
C GLU A 190 -14.51 13.41 -5.95
N MET A 191 -13.20 13.64 -5.80
CA MET A 191 -12.23 13.50 -6.90
C MET A 191 -12.09 12.06 -7.40
N PHE A 192 -12.08 11.08 -6.50
CA PHE A 192 -11.72 9.69 -6.84
C PHE A 192 -12.89 8.72 -6.86
N SER A 193 -14.08 9.14 -6.41
CA SER A 193 -15.20 8.30 -5.96
C SER A 193 -14.92 7.53 -4.66
N LYS A 194 -16.01 7.13 -3.99
CA LYS A 194 -16.00 6.23 -2.82
C LYS A 194 -15.29 4.89 -3.07
N TYR A 195 -15.17 4.49 -4.33
CA TYR A 195 -14.60 3.19 -4.70
C TYR A 195 -13.08 3.18 -4.80
N ARG A 196 -12.43 4.33 -4.98
CA ARG A 196 -10.97 4.40 -5.20
C ARG A 196 -10.22 5.13 -4.09
N VAL A 197 -10.88 6.06 -3.41
CA VAL A 197 -10.25 6.79 -2.30
C VAL A 197 -9.86 5.84 -1.18
N VAL A 198 -8.63 6.01 -0.68
CA VAL A 198 -8.14 5.40 0.56
C VAL A 198 -7.43 6.51 1.34
N ILE A 199 -7.84 6.76 2.58
CA ILE A 199 -7.23 7.79 3.41
C ILE A 199 -6.03 7.20 4.13
N LYS A 200 -4.86 7.79 3.94
CA LYS A 200 -3.64 7.31 4.56
C LYS A 200 -3.41 8.04 5.89
N VAL A 201 -3.26 7.26 6.96
CA VAL A 201 -3.18 7.73 8.35
C VAL A 201 -1.93 7.15 9.01
N PRO A 202 -1.07 7.95 9.63
CA PRO A 202 0.15 7.44 10.25
C PRO A 202 -0.06 6.93 11.68
N HIS A 203 0.85 6.06 12.11
CA HIS A 203 1.18 5.95 13.53
C HIS A 203 1.69 7.29 14.05
N THR A 204 1.13 7.75 15.17
CA THR A 204 1.48 9.05 15.78
C THR A 204 2.52 8.91 16.89
N GLY A 205 2.46 7.85 17.69
CA GLY A 205 3.46 7.57 18.74
C GLY A 205 3.65 8.74 19.70
N ALA A 206 4.90 9.15 19.93
CA ALA A 206 5.22 10.28 20.81
C ALA A 206 4.89 11.67 20.23
N VAL A 207 4.49 11.77 18.97
CA VAL A 207 4.11 13.04 18.34
C VAL A 207 2.65 13.38 18.69
N THR A 208 2.42 14.60 19.14
CA THR A 208 1.14 15.11 19.62
C THR A 208 0.83 16.46 18.96
N PRO A 209 -0.42 16.93 18.99
CA PRO A 209 -0.76 18.28 18.53
C PRO A 209 0.08 19.37 19.22
N GLY A 210 0.41 19.16 20.50
CA GLY A 210 1.18 20.12 21.30
C GLY A 210 2.68 20.13 21.01
N ASN A 211 3.26 19.07 20.45
CA ASN A 211 4.72 19.00 20.20
C ASN A 211 5.12 18.89 18.73
N VAL A 212 4.19 18.65 17.79
CA VAL A 212 4.52 18.51 16.36
C VAL A 212 5.27 19.73 15.80
N GLY A 213 5.04 20.93 16.35
CA GLY A 213 5.78 22.15 16.01
C GLY A 213 7.31 22.05 16.23
N GLN A 214 7.76 21.20 17.17
CA GLN A 214 9.18 20.96 17.42
C GLN A 214 9.87 20.31 16.22
N LEU A 215 9.15 19.47 15.45
CA LEU A 215 9.69 18.81 14.25
C LEU A 215 9.84 19.76 13.06
N MET A 216 9.21 20.95 13.12
CA MET A 216 9.20 21.92 12.03
C MET A 216 10.12 23.12 12.28
N SER A 217 10.55 23.33 13.53
CA SER A 217 11.29 24.51 13.97
C SER A 217 12.55 24.14 14.75
N GLY A 218 13.48 25.10 14.92
CA GLY A 218 14.71 24.89 15.70
C GLY A 218 15.57 23.74 15.16
N ASN A 219 15.99 22.83 16.05
CA ASN A 219 16.80 21.65 15.71
C ASN A 219 15.98 20.52 15.07
N LYS A 220 14.65 20.68 14.94
CA LYS A 220 13.72 19.71 14.34
C LYS A 220 13.71 18.34 15.04
N LYS A 221 13.91 18.33 16.36
CA LYS A 221 13.90 17.13 17.22
C LYS A 221 12.86 17.27 18.32
N LEU A 222 12.28 16.15 18.74
CA LEU A 222 11.43 16.12 19.93
C LEU A 222 12.27 16.17 21.20
N ASP A 223 11.75 16.86 22.21
CA ASP A 223 12.35 16.85 23.55
C ASP A 223 12.10 15.52 24.29
N LYS A 224 11.12 14.74 23.83
CA LYS A 224 10.75 13.43 24.38
C LYS A 224 11.23 12.31 23.47
N ARG A 225 11.65 11.19 24.09
CA ARG A 225 11.97 9.96 23.36
C ARG A 225 10.71 9.33 22.78
N TYR A 226 10.90 8.48 21.77
CA TYR A 226 9.82 7.73 21.12
C TYR A 226 9.05 6.80 22.08
N ASP A 227 9.67 6.39 23.19
CA ASP A 227 9.10 5.50 24.22
C ASP A 227 8.47 6.26 25.40
N GLN A 228 8.62 7.58 25.46
CA GLN A 228 8.06 8.46 26.50
C GLN A 228 6.69 8.99 26.07
N ILE A 229 5.74 8.06 25.95
CA ILE A 229 4.41 8.32 25.42
C ILE A 229 3.35 8.51 26.51
N ASP A 230 2.32 9.28 26.18
CA ASP A 230 1.03 9.21 26.86
C ASP A 230 0.04 8.40 26.00
N THR A 231 -0.81 7.62 26.65
CA THR A 231 -1.67 6.63 25.97
C THR A 231 -2.61 7.28 24.96
N GLU A 232 -3.19 8.44 25.30
CA GLU A 232 -4.16 9.13 24.45
C GLU A 232 -3.53 9.58 23.13
N ASN A 233 -2.40 10.30 23.19
CA ASN A 233 -1.75 10.80 21.98
C ASN A 233 -1.08 9.68 21.18
N ALA A 234 -0.52 8.66 21.85
CA ALA A 234 0.07 7.51 21.15
C ALA A 234 -0.95 6.73 20.32
N LEU A 235 -2.20 6.67 20.79
CA LEU A 235 -3.30 6.01 20.09
C LEU A 235 -4.08 6.94 19.15
N ARG A 236 -3.68 8.22 19.01
CA ARG A 236 -4.37 9.18 18.14
C ARG A 236 -4.53 8.66 16.71
N GLY A 237 -3.45 8.17 16.10
CA GLY A 237 -3.52 7.60 14.74
C GLY A 237 -4.50 6.42 14.63
N HIS A 238 -4.53 5.54 15.64
CA HIS A 238 -5.44 4.39 15.68
C HIS A 238 -6.91 4.83 15.81
N ASN A 239 -7.18 5.76 16.73
CA ASN A 239 -8.51 6.33 16.94
C ASN A 239 -8.98 7.11 15.70
N LEU A 240 -8.08 7.80 15.01
CA LEU A 240 -8.39 8.49 13.76
C LEU A 240 -8.76 7.51 12.65
N ALA A 241 -8.00 6.42 12.49
CA ALA A 241 -8.31 5.35 11.55
C ALA A 241 -9.68 4.71 11.83
N LEU A 242 -9.99 4.43 13.10
CA LEU A 242 -11.30 3.93 13.52
C LEU A 242 -12.44 4.90 13.16
N LYS A 243 -12.31 6.18 13.53
CA LYS A 243 -13.33 7.19 13.21
C LYS A 243 -13.56 7.31 11.71
N LEU A 244 -12.51 7.32 10.89
CA LEU A 244 -12.64 7.33 9.43
C LEU A 244 -13.35 6.09 8.90
N GLN A 245 -13.04 4.91 9.45
CA GLN A 245 -13.70 3.67 9.09
C GLN A 245 -15.20 3.68 9.44
N GLU A 246 -15.58 4.21 10.61
CA GLU A 246 -16.97 4.39 11.03
C GLU A 246 -17.74 5.33 10.09
N HIS A 247 -17.04 6.26 9.43
CA HIS A 247 -17.59 7.15 8.40
C HIS A 247 -17.53 6.56 6.97
N GLY A 248 -17.21 5.26 6.85
CA GLY A 248 -17.24 4.54 5.57
C GLY A 248 -15.98 4.68 4.71
N TYR A 249 -14.89 5.22 5.25
CA TYR A 249 -13.62 5.31 4.52
C TYR A 249 -12.77 4.05 4.68
N ARG A 250 -12.07 3.70 3.62
CA ARG A 250 -10.96 2.74 3.67
C ARG A 250 -9.70 3.47 4.10
N VAL A 251 -8.93 2.85 5.00
CA VAL A 251 -7.72 3.45 5.58
C VAL A 251 -6.46 2.68 5.16
N ASN A 252 -5.43 3.41 4.76
CA ASN A 252 -4.06 2.93 4.63
C ASN A 252 -3.28 3.36 5.88
N PHE A 253 -2.93 2.42 6.75
CA PHE A 253 -2.25 2.72 8.00
C PHE A 253 -0.72 2.66 7.81
N THR A 254 -0.08 3.81 7.95
CA THR A 254 1.32 4.04 7.54
C THR A 254 2.25 4.30 8.74
N LEU A 255 3.53 4.56 8.45
CA LEU A 255 4.63 4.74 9.41
C LEU A 255 4.79 3.55 10.37
N MET A 256 4.71 2.35 9.80
CA MET A 256 4.87 1.07 10.50
C MET A 256 6.29 0.54 10.28
N PHE A 257 7.11 0.60 11.33
CA PHE A 257 8.52 0.24 11.31
C PHE A 257 8.83 -0.98 12.18
N GLU A 258 7.98 -1.28 13.17
CA GLU A 258 8.21 -2.31 14.17
C GLU A 258 7.15 -3.43 14.09
N PRO A 259 7.55 -4.71 14.07
CA PRO A 259 6.65 -5.87 14.02
C PRO A 259 5.47 -5.79 15.00
N PHE A 260 5.73 -5.40 16.25
CA PHE A 260 4.70 -5.36 17.30
C PHE A 260 3.58 -4.34 17.03
N GLN A 261 3.78 -3.36 16.14
CA GLN A 261 2.76 -2.38 15.78
C GLN A 261 1.60 -3.02 15.02
N THR A 262 1.87 -4.11 14.29
CA THR A 262 0.92 -4.66 13.32
C THR A 262 -0.35 -5.19 13.95
N LEU A 263 -0.27 -5.98 15.02
CA LEU A 263 -1.47 -6.52 15.66
C LEU A 263 -2.39 -5.42 16.22
N LEU A 264 -1.80 -4.35 16.75
CA LEU A 264 -2.55 -3.22 17.28
C LEU A 264 -3.18 -2.39 16.15
N ALA A 265 -2.42 -2.11 15.10
CA ALA A 265 -2.91 -1.47 13.88
C ALA A 265 -4.12 -2.21 13.29
N MET A 266 -4.11 -3.54 13.28
CA MET A 266 -5.21 -4.34 12.75
C MET A 266 -6.53 -4.16 13.53
N GLN A 267 -6.49 -3.69 14.78
CA GLN A 267 -7.70 -3.39 15.55
C GLN A 267 -8.48 -2.21 14.97
N SER A 268 -7.82 -1.29 14.26
CA SER A 268 -8.49 -0.20 13.55
C SER A 268 -9.08 -0.60 12.20
N ARG A 269 -9.09 -1.90 11.88
CA ARG A 269 -9.66 -2.49 10.65
C ARG A 269 -9.17 -1.84 9.36
N PRO A 270 -7.85 -1.60 9.19
CA PRO A 270 -7.34 -0.91 8.02
C PRO A 270 -7.54 -1.74 6.74
N TYR A 271 -7.69 -1.06 5.61
CA TYR A 271 -7.69 -1.68 4.29
C TYR A 271 -6.26 -1.99 3.81
N PHE A 272 -5.30 -1.13 4.14
CA PHE A 272 -3.87 -1.41 3.98
C PHE A 272 -3.12 -1.21 5.29
N ILE A 273 -2.15 -2.08 5.56
CA ILE A 273 -1.07 -1.83 6.52
C ILE A 273 0.25 -1.74 5.77
N ASN A 274 1.22 -1.01 6.31
CA ASN A 274 2.49 -0.79 5.63
C ASN A 274 3.64 -1.54 6.32
N THR A 275 4.72 -1.80 5.59
CA THR A 275 6.03 -2.17 6.16
C THR A 275 7.13 -1.36 5.50
N PHE A 276 7.85 -0.58 6.32
CA PHE A 276 8.93 0.30 5.88
C PHE A 276 10.28 -0.41 6.01
N LEU A 277 10.89 -0.75 4.88
CA LEU A 277 12.08 -1.61 4.86
C LEU A 277 13.38 -0.85 5.08
N ARG A 278 13.66 0.15 4.23
CA ARG A 278 14.99 0.76 4.14
C ARG A 278 15.52 1.29 5.47
N HIS A 279 14.74 2.14 6.15
CA HIS A 279 15.23 2.81 7.36
C HIS A 279 15.59 1.80 8.45
N ARG A 280 14.77 0.76 8.61
CA ARG A 280 15.00 -0.31 9.58
C ARG A 280 16.29 -1.08 9.25
N LEU A 281 16.50 -1.45 7.98
CA LEU A 281 17.70 -2.15 7.53
C LEU A 281 18.97 -1.29 7.72
N VAL A 282 18.95 -0.05 7.23
CA VAL A 282 20.10 0.86 7.32
C VAL A 282 20.48 1.15 8.77
N GLN A 283 19.51 1.38 9.65
CA GLN A 283 19.78 1.57 11.08
C GLN A 283 20.42 0.34 11.71
N SER A 284 19.90 -0.85 11.41
CA SER A 284 20.43 -2.11 11.96
C SER A 284 21.88 -2.35 11.52
N GLN A 285 22.19 -2.08 10.24
CA GLN A 285 23.55 -2.17 9.71
C GLN A 285 24.50 -1.17 10.41
N ASN A 286 24.08 0.08 10.59
CA ASN A 286 24.92 1.09 11.23
C ASN A 286 25.18 0.76 12.71
N ILE A 287 24.15 0.33 13.44
CA ILE A 287 24.28 -0.10 14.83
C ILE A 287 25.26 -1.28 14.92
N GLN A 288 25.07 -2.30 14.08
CA GLN A 288 25.97 -3.46 14.05
C GLN A 288 27.42 -3.06 13.76
N ASN A 289 27.64 -2.11 12.86
CA ASN A 289 28.99 -1.63 12.54
C ASN A 289 29.66 -0.97 13.76
N TYR A 290 28.97 -0.08 14.47
CA TYR A 290 29.50 0.52 15.70
C TYR A 290 29.79 -0.52 16.78
N LEU A 291 28.88 -1.49 16.96
CA LEU A 291 29.08 -2.58 17.92
C LEU A 291 30.31 -3.43 17.57
N ASN A 292 30.48 -3.80 16.30
CA ASN A 292 31.64 -4.56 15.84
C ASN A 292 32.94 -3.77 16.04
N MET A 293 32.94 -2.48 15.71
CA MET A 293 34.10 -1.62 15.90
C MET A 293 34.48 -1.53 17.39
N TYR A 294 33.50 -1.31 18.28
CA TYR A 294 33.73 -1.31 19.72
C TYR A 294 34.21 -2.68 20.23
N GLU A 295 33.65 -3.78 19.72
CA GLU A 295 34.05 -5.12 20.15
C GLU A 295 35.51 -5.43 19.80
N CYS A 296 36.00 -4.95 18.66
CA CYS A 296 37.37 -5.09 18.21
C CYS A 296 38.37 -4.18 18.95
N THR A 297 38.00 -2.94 19.27
CA THR A 297 38.94 -1.93 19.81
C THR A 297 38.82 -1.70 21.32
N LYS A 298 37.63 -1.93 21.89
CA LYS A 298 37.22 -1.50 23.24
C LYS A 298 37.33 0.02 23.46
N ASP A 299 37.38 0.82 22.40
CA ASP A 299 37.45 2.29 22.49
C ASP A 299 36.07 2.89 22.81
N GLU A 300 35.95 3.52 23.97
CA GLU A 300 34.70 4.14 24.44
C GLU A 300 34.22 5.27 23.52
N LYS A 301 35.10 5.92 22.75
CA LYS A 301 34.70 6.94 21.76
C LYS A 301 33.74 6.40 20.70
N ILE A 302 33.78 5.10 20.43
CA ILE A 302 32.87 4.44 19.48
C ILE A 302 31.46 4.36 20.07
N LEU A 303 31.33 4.19 21.38
CA LEU A 303 30.03 4.23 22.06
C LEU A 303 29.49 5.66 22.17
N GLU A 304 30.37 6.66 22.28
CA GLU A 304 29.95 8.06 22.17
C GLU A 304 29.38 8.36 20.78
N GLN A 305 30.03 7.90 19.71
CA GLN A 305 29.52 8.04 18.33
C GLN A 305 28.21 7.27 18.11
N LEU A 306 28.08 6.07 18.67
CA LEU A 306 26.83 5.31 18.61
C LEU A 306 25.68 6.04 19.34
N LYS A 307 25.98 6.69 20.48
CA LYS A 307 25.01 7.53 21.20
C LYS A 307 24.58 8.73 20.35
N ASP A 308 25.52 9.45 19.74
CA ASP A 308 25.21 10.55 18.83
C ASP A 308 24.37 10.07 17.64
N TYR A 309 24.66 8.87 17.12
CA TYR A 309 23.85 8.24 16.09
C TYR A 309 22.42 7.95 16.57
N PHE A 310 22.23 7.42 17.78
CA PHE A 310 20.90 7.20 18.35
C PHE A 310 20.10 8.50 18.55
N ILE A 311 20.76 9.60 18.92
CA ILE A 311 20.13 10.93 18.98
C ILE A 311 19.73 11.38 17.56
N SER A 312 20.63 11.21 16.58
CA SER A 312 20.37 11.61 15.19
C SER A 312 19.17 10.88 14.57
N CYS A 313 18.88 9.66 15.03
CA CYS A 313 17.81 8.79 14.54
C CYS A 313 16.62 8.64 15.51
N ASP A 314 16.48 9.56 16.46
CA ASP A 314 15.30 9.71 17.34
C ASP A 314 15.05 8.55 18.33
N TYR A 315 16.04 7.69 18.56
CA TYR A 315 16.01 6.73 19.66
C TYR A 315 16.19 7.43 21.01
N TYR A 316 17.07 8.42 21.04
CA TYR A 316 17.40 9.26 22.18
C TYR A 316 17.17 10.73 21.85
N THR A 317 17.10 11.58 22.87
CA THR A 317 17.03 13.05 22.71
C THR A 317 18.33 13.71 23.14
N GLU A 318 18.43 15.01 22.94
CA GLU A 318 19.55 15.84 23.41
C GLU A 318 19.76 15.75 24.94
N ALA A 319 18.70 15.47 25.69
CA ALA A 319 18.77 15.29 27.15
C ALA A 319 19.51 13.99 27.55
N ASP A 320 19.59 13.00 26.65
CA ASP A 320 20.26 11.73 26.89
C ASP A 320 21.78 11.79 26.63
N LYS A 321 22.35 12.96 26.29
CA LYS A 321 23.80 13.12 26.06
C LYS A 321 24.68 12.65 27.21
N ASN A 322 24.18 12.70 28.44
CA ASN A 322 24.93 12.29 29.63
C ASN A 322 24.62 10.83 30.06
N MET A 323 23.90 10.06 29.26
CA MET A 323 23.61 8.65 29.52
C MET A 323 24.90 7.80 29.58
N ALA A 324 24.91 6.79 30.43
CA ALA A 324 26.04 5.89 30.59
C ALA A 324 26.29 5.07 29.30
N LEU A 325 27.56 4.97 28.88
CA LEU A 325 27.92 4.26 27.65
C LEU A 325 27.60 2.76 27.70
N SER A 326 27.55 2.16 28.90
CA SER A 326 27.11 0.78 29.10
C SER A 326 25.63 0.58 28.72
N GLU A 327 24.77 1.57 28.92
CA GLU A 327 23.37 1.54 28.52
C GLU A 327 23.23 1.66 27.00
N VAL A 328 24.03 2.53 26.37
CA VAL A 328 24.11 2.68 24.91
C VAL A 328 24.54 1.37 24.25
N LEU A 329 25.59 0.73 24.77
CA LEU A 329 26.08 -0.57 24.30
C LEU A 329 25.00 -1.65 24.42
N LYS A 330 24.33 -1.71 25.58
CA LYS A 330 23.25 -2.68 25.83
C LYS A 330 22.10 -2.48 24.85
N PHE A 331 21.63 -1.23 24.69
CA PHE A 331 20.51 -0.91 23.81
C PHE A 331 20.81 -1.27 22.35
N GLY A 332 22.01 -0.95 21.84
CA GLY A 332 22.42 -1.35 20.50
C GLY A 332 22.43 -2.86 20.30
N LYS A 333 22.95 -3.63 21.27
CA LYS A 333 22.93 -5.09 21.24
C LYS A 333 21.51 -5.65 21.26
N ASP A 334 20.65 -5.05 22.08
CA ASP A 334 19.24 -5.45 22.19
C ASP A 334 18.49 -5.21 20.87
N ILE A 335 18.70 -4.06 20.20
CA ILE A 335 18.11 -3.80 18.87
C ILE A 335 18.54 -4.84 17.85
N VAL A 336 19.85 -5.07 17.69
CA VAL A 336 20.38 -6.02 16.71
C VAL A 336 19.82 -7.42 16.94
N LYS A 337 19.77 -7.84 18.22
CA LYS A 337 19.24 -9.14 18.61
C LYS A 337 17.74 -9.26 18.30
N TYR A 338 16.95 -8.27 18.71
CA TYR A 338 15.50 -8.27 18.50
C TYR A 338 15.13 -8.26 17.01
N ARG A 339 15.91 -7.55 16.19
CA ARG A 339 15.73 -7.49 14.73
C ARG A 339 16.26 -8.71 13.98
N HIS A 340 16.84 -9.69 14.68
CA HIS A 340 17.42 -10.88 14.06
C HIS A 340 18.47 -10.54 12.99
N PHE A 341 19.20 -9.45 13.17
CA PHE A 341 20.04 -8.90 12.09
C PHE A 341 21.25 -9.78 11.74
N ASN A 342 21.67 -10.65 12.66
CA ASN A 342 22.80 -11.56 12.48
C ASN A 342 22.40 -12.98 12.04
N ASP A 343 21.13 -13.20 11.68
CA ASP A 343 20.64 -14.49 11.19
C ASP A 343 19.71 -14.31 9.98
N GLU A 344 19.30 -15.42 9.36
CA GLU A 344 18.51 -15.43 8.13
C GLU A 344 17.11 -14.81 8.27
N GLN A 345 16.60 -14.65 9.50
CA GLN A 345 15.28 -14.07 9.75
C GLN A 345 15.28 -12.56 9.51
N GLY A 346 16.41 -11.87 9.71
CA GLY A 346 16.48 -10.40 9.66
C GLY A 346 17.70 -9.79 8.97
N SER A 347 18.70 -10.57 8.53
CA SER A 347 19.89 -10.03 7.85
C SER A 347 19.58 -9.26 6.56
N ASP A 348 18.45 -9.55 5.92
CA ASP A 348 17.94 -8.87 4.71
C ASP A 348 17.01 -7.67 5.03
N GLY A 349 16.76 -7.40 6.32
CA GLY A 349 15.85 -6.34 6.76
C GLY A 349 14.36 -6.65 6.55
N LEU A 350 14.00 -7.90 6.21
CA LEU A 350 12.62 -8.33 5.98
C LEU A 350 11.96 -8.98 7.21
N ASP A 351 12.59 -8.91 8.38
CA ASP A 351 12.05 -9.45 9.65
C ASP A 351 10.63 -8.93 9.94
N GLY A 352 10.42 -7.63 9.74
CA GLY A 352 9.11 -6.98 9.87
C GLY A 352 8.10 -7.44 8.84
N MET A 353 8.52 -7.61 7.58
CA MET A 353 7.63 -8.12 6.52
C MET A 353 7.19 -9.56 6.80
N ARG A 354 8.13 -10.44 7.19
CA ARG A 354 7.83 -11.83 7.59
C ARG A 354 6.81 -11.86 8.72
N HIS A 355 7.00 -11.05 9.76
CA HIS A 355 6.04 -10.94 10.86
C HIS A 355 4.65 -10.48 10.37
N ASN A 356 4.60 -9.43 9.55
CA ASN A 356 3.33 -8.87 9.08
C ASN A 356 2.54 -9.87 8.23
N LEU A 357 3.21 -10.68 7.40
CA LEU A 357 2.56 -11.74 6.63
C LEU A 357 2.00 -12.84 7.55
N ARG A 358 2.74 -13.25 8.60
CA ARG A 358 2.25 -14.20 9.61
C ARG A 358 1.03 -13.66 10.36
N VAL A 359 1.01 -12.36 10.68
CA VAL A 359 -0.15 -11.71 11.31
C VAL A 359 -1.34 -11.67 10.35
N LEU A 360 -1.14 -11.28 9.10
CA LEU A 360 -2.21 -11.23 8.10
C LEU A 360 -2.82 -12.60 7.82
N ARG A 361 -2.00 -13.67 7.78
CA ARG A 361 -2.49 -15.05 7.64
C ARG A 361 -3.48 -15.43 8.75
N ASN A 362 -3.24 -14.92 9.96
CA ASN A 362 -4.07 -15.20 11.14
C ASN A 362 -5.16 -14.13 11.38
N SER A 363 -5.40 -13.23 10.42
CA SER A 363 -6.37 -12.15 10.56
C SER A 363 -7.76 -12.55 10.05
N ASN A 364 -8.80 -12.05 10.73
CA ASN A 364 -10.19 -12.16 10.28
C ASN A 364 -10.57 -11.10 9.22
N LEU A 365 -9.66 -10.17 8.88
CA LEU A 365 -9.92 -9.13 7.89
C LEU A 365 -9.65 -9.66 6.48
N LYS A 366 -10.74 -9.92 5.75
CA LYS A 366 -10.73 -10.52 4.41
C LYS A 366 -10.06 -9.63 3.36
N ASP A 367 -10.20 -8.32 3.48
CA ASP A 367 -9.76 -7.39 2.41
C ASP A 367 -8.46 -6.66 2.75
N THR A 368 -7.96 -6.74 3.98
CA THR A 368 -6.71 -6.07 4.38
C THR A 368 -5.51 -6.66 3.65
N ARG A 369 -4.65 -5.79 3.12
CA ARG A 369 -3.42 -6.13 2.39
C ARG A 369 -2.20 -5.44 3.01
N LEU A 370 -1.02 -6.02 2.82
CA LEU A 370 0.28 -5.43 3.18
C LEU A 370 0.85 -4.64 2.00
N ILE A 371 1.08 -3.35 2.19
CA ILE A 371 1.91 -2.54 1.31
C ILE A 371 3.36 -2.63 1.78
N VAL A 372 4.23 -3.14 0.93
CA VAL A 372 5.68 -3.13 1.13
C VAL A 372 6.24 -1.84 0.54
N CYS A 373 6.81 -0.97 1.38
CA CYS A 373 7.21 0.38 0.99
C CYS A 373 8.62 0.74 1.47
N SER A 374 9.09 1.92 1.05
CA SER A 374 10.44 2.42 1.34
C SER A 374 11.52 1.44 0.85
N MET A 375 11.40 1.00 -0.41
CA MET A 375 12.44 0.21 -1.07
C MET A 375 13.53 1.14 -1.64
N GLU A 376 14.79 0.75 -1.51
CA GLU A 376 15.93 1.43 -2.14
C GLU A 376 17.01 0.42 -2.50
N GLY A 377 17.93 0.82 -3.37
CA GLY A 377 19.11 0.03 -3.70
C GLY A 377 18.79 -1.16 -4.59
N PRO A 378 19.81 -1.94 -4.99
CA PRO A 378 19.63 -3.02 -5.94
C PRO A 378 19.04 -4.31 -5.35
N TYR A 379 19.02 -4.47 -4.02
CA TYR A 379 18.76 -5.77 -3.37
C TYR A 379 17.38 -5.91 -2.71
N ASN A 380 16.74 -4.81 -2.28
CA ASN A 380 15.44 -4.91 -1.59
C ASN A 380 14.38 -5.69 -2.39
N TYR A 381 14.22 -5.39 -3.69
CA TYR A 381 13.23 -6.13 -4.49
C TYR A 381 13.60 -7.61 -4.70
N PRO A 382 14.84 -7.96 -5.12
CA PRO A 382 15.25 -9.38 -5.16
C PRO A 382 15.02 -10.14 -3.85
N ASP A 383 15.27 -9.53 -2.70
CA ASP A 383 15.06 -10.17 -1.39
C ASP A 383 13.56 -10.34 -1.09
N ILE A 384 12.72 -9.36 -1.44
CA ILE A 384 11.26 -9.47 -1.34
C ILE A 384 10.72 -10.56 -2.27
N ASP A 385 11.16 -10.58 -3.52
CA ASP A 385 10.73 -11.57 -4.52
C ASP A 385 11.09 -12.99 -4.07
N LYS A 386 12.30 -13.17 -3.54
CA LYS A 386 12.73 -14.43 -2.90
C LYS A 386 11.79 -14.82 -1.76
N LEU A 387 11.52 -13.91 -0.82
CA LEU A 387 10.62 -14.16 0.31
C LEU A 387 9.22 -14.61 -0.16
N LEU A 388 8.64 -13.93 -1.14
CA LEU A 388 7.30 -14.25 -1.67
C LEU A 388 7.25 -15.57 -2.45
N ALA A 389 8.41 -16.10 -2.85
CA ALA A 389 8.55 -17.44 -3.43
C ALA A 389 8.77 -18.54 -2.36
N GLU A 390 9.09 -18.18 -1.11
CA GLU A 390 9.31 -19.15 -0.03
C GLU A 390 8.02 -19.91 0.29
N PRO A 391 8.06 -21.25 0.51
CA PRO A 391 6.88 -22.05 0.83
C PRO A 391 6.10 -21.52 2.03
N GLU A 392 6.77 -20.86 2.98
CA GLU A 392 6.11 -20.24 4.11
C GLU A 392 5.10 -19.18 3.70
N PHE A 393 5.29 -18.43 2.61
CA PHE A 393 4.50 -17.22 2.28
C PHE A 393 3.76 -17.26 0.94
N GLN A 394 3.91 -18.32 0.14
CA GLN A 394 3.28 -18.43 -1.19
C GLN A 394 1.75 -18.20 -1.17
N ASP A 395 1.06 -18.66 -0.13
CA ASP A 395 -0.39 -18.47 0.05
C ASP A 395 -0.77 -17.00 0.30
N MET A 396 0.16 -16.17 0.75
CA MET A 396 -0.07 -14.77 1.12
C MET A 396 0.16 -13.78 -0.02
N ASN A 397 0.66 -14.20 -1.18
CA ASN A 397 0.99 -13.30 -2.28
C ASN A 397 -0.20 -12.41 -2.71
N HIS A 398 -1.41 -12.94 -2.67
CA HIS A 398 -2.65 -12.21 -2.98
C HIS A 398 -2.96 -11.05 -2.02
N LYS A 399 -2.28 -11.00 -0.86
CA LYS A 399 -2.39 -9.95 0.16
C LYS A 399 -1.29 -8.90 0.05
N VAL A 400 -0.40 -8.97 -0.95
CA VAL A 400 0.78 -8.10 -1.03
C VAL A 400 0.65 -7.08 -2.16
N VAL A 401 0.97 -5.83 -1.82
CA VAL A 401 1.12 -4.73 -2.75
C VAL A 401 2.54 -4.18 -2.61
N ILE A 402 3.33 -4.17 -3.68
CA ILE A 402 4.68 -3.61 -3.68
C ILE A 402 4.60 -2.16 -4.16
N THR A 403 5.05 -1.21 -3.34
CA THR A 403 5.08 0.23 -3.71
C THR A 403 6.51 0.78 -3.79
N ALA A 404 6.80 1.48 -4.88
CA ALA A 404 8.06 2.16 -5.09
C ALA A 404 7.88 3.34 -6.05
N GLU A 405 8.88 4.22 -6.13
CA GLU A 405 8.95 5.22 -7.20
C GLU A 405 8.84 4.53 -8.57
N PRO A 406 8.09 5.08 -9.55
CA PRO A 406 7.93 4.48 -10.87
C PRO A 406 9.24 4.09 -11.55
N ASN A 407 10.28 4.93 -11.41
CA ASN A 407 11.60 4.65 -11.98
C ASN A 407 12.30 3.46 -11.28
N TYR A 408 12.07 3.25 -9.98
CA TYR A 408 12.60 2.09 -9.28
C TYR A 408 11.96 0.80 -9.80
N LEU A 409 10.63 0.78 -9.98
CA LEU A 409 9.93 -0.36 -10.59
C LEU A 409 10.38 -0.62 -12.03
N ALA A 410 10.57 0.43 -12.83
CA ALA A 410 11.00 0.32 -14.23
C ALA A 410 12.37 -0.38 -14.37
N ARG A 411 13.25 -0.29 -13.36
CA ARG A 411 14.55 -0.98 -13.38
C ARG A 411 14.42 -2.50 -13.51
N PHE A 412 13.33 -3.09 -13.03
CA PHE A 412 13.13 -4.56 -13.09
C PHE A 412 12.96 -5.07 -14.52
N THR A 413 12.72 -4.18 -15.48
CA THR A 413 12.65 -4.52 -16.91
C THR A 413 14.02 -4.60 -17.60
N SER A 414 15.11 -4.27 -16.89
CA SER A 414 16.43 -4.06 -17.49
C SER A 414 17.52 -4.92 -16.86
N THR A 415 18.37 -5.51 -17.71
CA THR A 415 19.60 -6.22 -17.31
C THR A 415 20.68 -6.04 -18.38
N ASN A 416 21.95 -6.32 -18.07
CA ASN A 416 23.03 -6.31 -19.07
C ASN A 416 22.77 -7.29 -20.24
N GLN A 417 22.04 -8.38 -19.98
CA GLN A 417 21.69 -9.37 -21.00
C GLN A 417 20.59 -8.87 -21.93
N VAL A 418 19.63 -8.07 -21.45
CA VAL A 418 18.64 -7.40 -22.31
C VAL A 418 19.33 -6.61 -23.41
N ILE A 419 20.33 -5.78 -23.05
CA ILE A 419 21.11 -5.00 -24.02
C ILE A 419 21.90 -5.90 -24.97
N SER A 420 22.56 -6.92 -24.43
CA SER A 420 23.45 -7.81 -25.20
C SER A 420 22.67 -8.62 -26.25
N TYR A 421 21.52 -9.16 -25.87
CA TYR A 421 20.67 -9.92 -26.79
C TYR A 421 19.96 -9.01 -27.80
N GLN A 422 19.46 -7.84 -27.39
CA GLN A 422 18.89 -6.88 -28.35
C GLN A 422 19.93 -6.46 -29.40
N ARG A 423 21.18 -6.19 -28.99
CA ARG A 423 22.27 -5.90 -29.94
C ARG A 423 22.47 -7.05 -30.93
N ARG A 424 22.51 -8.29 -30.45
CA ARG A 424 22.65 -9.47 -31.29
C ARG A 424 21.48 -9.61 -32.28
N PHE A 425 20.25 -9.45 -31.81
CA PHE A 425 19.05 -9.59 -32.64
C PHE A 425 18.96 -8.49 -33.70
N MET A 426 19.21 -7.23 -33.34
CA MET A 426 19.18 -6.14 -34.30
C MET A 426 20.29 -6.26 -35.36
N ASN A 427 21.47 -6.77 -35.00
CA ASN A 427 22.53 -7.07 -35.97
C ASN A 427 22.13 -8.22 -36.92
N ALA A 428 21.49 -9.26 -36.40
CA ALA A 428 21.00 -10.37 -37.23
C ALA A 428 19.87 -9.92 -38.17
N ALA A 429 18.91 -9.13 -37.67
CA ALA A 429 17.79 -8.58 -38.45
C ALA A 429 18.27 -7.64 -39.55
N LYS A 430 19.33 -6.86 -39.32
CA LYS A 430 19.97 -6.03 -40.37
C LYS A 430 20.49 -6.86 -41.56
N GLY A 431 20.80 -8.14 -41.34
CA GLY A 431 21.22 -9.08 -42.39
C GLY A 431 20.07 -9.63 -43.23
N GLN A 432 18.81 -9.38 -42.85
CA GLN A 432 17.64 -9.79 -43.62
C GLN A 432 17.51 -8.89 -44.86
N LYS A 433 17.65 -9.47 -46.05
CA LYS A 433 17.39 -8.82 -47.34
C LYS A 433 15.96 -9.03 -47.78
#